data_AF-A0A061J8K8-F1
#
_entry.id   AF-A0A061J8K8-F1
#
_cell.length_a   1.000
_cell.length_b   1.000
_cell.length_c   1.000
_cell.angle_alpha   90.00
_cell.angle_beta   90.00
_cell.angle_gamma   90.00
#
_symmetry.space_group_name_H-M   'P 1'
#
loop_
_entity.id
_entity.type
_entity.pdbx_description
1 polymer ?
#
loop_
_entity_poly.entity_id
_entity_poly.type
_entity_poly.pdbx_seq_one_letter_code
_entity_poly.pdbx_strand_id
1 'polypeptide(L)'
;MAKETEYYEILGLSVDAVDHDIKRAYRRLALKYHPDKNPNDKEAAEMFKRISHAYEILSDEEKRRIYDQHGKAGLEGGSMGDDGLDASDIFSMFFGGGRRPRGERKPRDLVHELRVSLEDLYNGKTRKVSVTRDRRCDACDGNGIKPGAERRTCVVCRGQGVQTFVQELFLGMHQRIQQTCQSCGGEGTTVREVDICGRCRGSRMMKDQKVLEVHIEKGMRHQDVVRFDGEGDEVGGMRLKGDVLIILAQKPHDVFRRVGNHLLMNYTINLQEALCGFELPVQHLDRRMRLIKIPCGQVIDPEAAWVVRGEGMPLPNTGGLSRGNLIIHFEVEYPTQLSTRQLKGIAAALDAKETLPRVSGQKVMLSDESRRQAHGQSGSARASAAARRRQRQMHMPAGVNEDGFAAFHGGPSGTQTVQCAPQ
;
A
#
# COMPACT_ATOMS: atom_id res chain seq x y z
N MET A 1 -50.45 -23.63 21.78
CA MET A 1 -49.40 -24.67 21.75
C MET A 1 -48.81 -24.67 20.36
N ALA A 2 -47.48 -24.67 20.22
CA ALA A 2 -46.84 -24.64 18.90
C ALA A 2 -47.23 -25.87 18.08
N LYS A 3 -47.56 -25.66 16.80
CA LYS A 3 -47.97 -26.74 15.89
C LYS A 3 -46.81 -27.68 15.54
N GLU A 4 -45.59 -27.16 15.53
CA GLU A 4 -44.34 -27.89 15.30
C GLU A 4 -43.27 -27.44 16.31
N THR A 5 -42.50 -28.39 16.85
CA THR A 5 -41.48 -28.15 17.89
C THR A 5 -40.04 -28.24 17.37
N GLU A 6 -39.85 -28.51 16.08
CA GLU A 6 -38.55 -28.90 15.52
C GLU A 6 -37.45 -27.84 15.71
N TYR A 7 -37.75 -26.54 15.57
CA TYR A 7 -36.72 -25.49 15.78
C TYR A 7 -36.34 -25.34 17.25
N TYR A 8 -37.27 -25.57 18.17
CA TYR A 8 -36.98 -25.60 19.60
C TYR A 8 -36.14 -26.82 19.96
N GLU A 9 -36.43 -27.98 19.36
CA GLU A 9 -35.66 -29.22 19.53
C GLU A 9 -34.22 -29.10 18.99
N ILE A 10 -34.03 -28.47 17.82
CA ILE A 10 -32.70 -28.23 17.24
C ILE A 10 -31.83 -27.35 18.16
N LEU A 11 -32.44 -26.37 18.84
CA LEU A 11 -31.75 -25.53 19.82
C LEU A 11 -31.69 -26.15 21.22
N GLY A 12 -32.41 -27.25 21.46
CA GLY A 12 -32.51 -27.92 22.75
C GLY A 12 -33.25 -27.08 23.80
N LEU A 13 -34.34 -26.41 23.38
CA LEU A 13 -35.14 -25.51 24.19
C LEU A 13 -36.60 -25.99 24.29
N SER A 14 -37.30 -25.52 25.33
CA SER A 14 -38.75 -25.64 25.42
C SER A 14 -39.44 -24.60 24.53
N VAL A 15 -40.68 -24.87 24.11
CA VAL A 15 -41.52 -23.93 23.35
C VAL A 15 -41.75 -22.62 24.13
N ASP A 16 -41.75 -22.68 25.47
CA ASP A 16 -41.90 -21.53 26.36
C ASP A 16 -40.60 -20.74 26.59
N ALA A 17 -39.52 -21.03 25.86
CA ALA A 17 -38.22 -20.38 26.05
C ALA A 17 -38.29 -18.86 25.77
N VAL A 18 -37.69 -18.06 26.65
CA VAL A 18 -37.55 -16.61 26.45
C VAL A 18 -36.38 -16.30 25.51
N ASP A 19 -36.41 -15.14 24.85
CA ASP A 19 -35.39 -14.71 23.86
C ASP A 19 -33.95 -14.83 24.34
N HIS A 20 -33.72 -14.57 25.63
CA HIS A 20 -32.40 -14.72 26.24
C HIS A 20 -31.87 -16.16 26.14
N ASP A 21 -32.74 -17.15 26.34
CA ASP A 21 -32.38 -18.57 26.32
C ASP A 21 -32.15 -19.06 24.90
N ILE A 22 -32.91 -18.54 23.93
CA ILE A 22 -32.71 -18.75 22.49
C ILE A 22 -31.32 -18.25 22.06
N LYS A 23 -30.96 -17.02 22.43
CA LYS A 23 -29.63 -16.44 22.16
C LYS A 23 -28.50 -17.18 22.85
N ARG A 24 -28.74 -17.71 24.05
CA ARG A 24 -27.74 -18.48 24.82
C ARG A 24 -27.51 -19.87 24.19
N ALA A 25 -28.59 -20.56 23.80
CA ALA A 25 -28.52 -21.86 23.15
C ALA A 25 -27.83 -21.78 21.79
N TYR A 26 -28.18 -20.78 20.97
CA TYR A 26 -27.55 -20.54 19.68
C TYR A 26 -26.04 -20.32 19.82
N ARG A 27 -25.58 -19.44 20.73
CA ARG A 27 -24.14 -19.18 20.92
C ARG A 27 -23.37 -20.44 21.32
N ARG A 28 -23.94 -21.27 22.19
CA ARG A 28 -23.33 -22.53 22.62
C ARG A 28 -23.19 -23.52 21.46
N LEU A 29 -24.24 -23.68 20.65
CA LEU A 29 -24.26 -24.62 19.53
C LEU A 29 -23.45 -24.11 18.33
N ALA A 30 -23.51 -22.81 18.03
CA ALA A 30 -22.74 -22.18 16.97
C ALA A 30 -21.22 -22.29 17.23
N LEU A 31 -20.78 -22.17 18.48
CA LEU A 31 -19.37 -22.41 18.86
C LEU A 31 -18.97 -23.87 18.75
N LYS A 32 -19.90 -24.81 19.00
CA LYS A 32 -19.65 -26.25 18.96
C LYS A 32 -19.53 -26.76 17.52
N TYR A 33 -20.39 -26.28 16.63
CA TYR A 33 -20.47 -26.70 15.23
C TYR A 33 -19.83 -25.69 14.26
N HIS A 34 -18.99 -24.77 14.76
CA HIS A 34 -18.36 -23.76 13.92
C HIS A 34 -17.42 -24.41 12.87
N PRO A 35 -17.46 -23.97 11.60
CA PRO A 35 -16.61 -24.53 10.53
C PRO A 35 -15.10 -24.44 10.83
N ASP A 36 -14.68 -23.39 11.53
CA ASP A 36 -13.28 -23.17 11.93
C ASP A 36 -12.78 -24.21 12.96
N LYS A 37 -13.68 -24.72 13.82
CA LYS A 37 -13.34 -25.74 14.83
C LYS A 37 -13.52 -27.15 14.31
N ASN A 38 -14.32 -27.34 13.27
CA ASN A 38 -14.59 -28.63 12.64
C ASN A 38 -14.30 -28.56 11.13
N PRO A 39 -13.04 -28.28 10.71
CA PRO A 39 -12.70 -28.27 9.30
C PRO A 39 -12.83 -29.70 8.73
N ASN A 40 -13.67 -29.84 7.69
CA ASN A 40 -13.98 -31.07 6.95
C ASN A 40 -15.07 -32.00 7.50
N ASP A 41 -15.82 -31.60 8.53
CA ASP A 41 -16.99 -32.36 9.00
C ASP A 41 -18.27 -31.88 8.30
N LYS A 42 -18.81 -32.72 7.41
CA LYS A 42 -20.04 -32.43 6.65
C LYS A 42 -21.29 -32.41 7.55
N GLU A 43 -21.33 -33.24 8.58
CA GLU A 43 -22.46 -33.31 9.51
C GLU A 43 -22.47 -32.09 10.44
N ALA A 44 -21.29 -31.64 10.90
CA ALA A 44 -21.18 -30.41 11.66
C ALA A 44 -21.61 -29.18 10.83
N ALA A 45 -21.26 -29.14 9.54
CA ALA A 45 -21.70 -28.08 8.63
C ALA A 45 -23.22 -28.09 8.42
N GLU A 46 -23.84 -29.27 8.27
CA GLU A 46 -25.28 -29.40 8.12
C GLU A 46 -26.03 -29.01 9.41
N MET A 47 -25.53 -29.45 10.57
CA MET A 47 -26.09 -29.07 11.86
C MET A 47 -25.96 -27.56 12.11
N PHE A 48 -24.83 -26.95 11.74
CA PHE A 48 -24.65 -25.50 11.85
C PHE A 48 -25.67 -24.72 11.00
N LYS A 49 -25.99 -25.21 9.79
CA LYS A 49 -27.03 -24.63 8.94
C LYS A 49 -28.41 -24.72 9.61
N ARG A 50 -28.76 -25.90 10.14
CA ARG A 50 -30.04 -26.13 10.84
C ARG A 50 -30.17 -25.26 12.09
N ILE A 51 -29.11 -25.13 12.88
CA ILE A 51 -29.06 -24.28 14.08
C ILE A 51 -29.22 -22.79 13.72
N SER A 52 -28.58 -22.33 12.65
CA SER A 52 -28.68 -20.95 12.18
C SER A 52 -30.09 -20.62 11.70
N HIS A 53 -30.72 -21.54 10.95
CA HIS A 53 -32.09 -21.38 10.48
C HIS A 53 -33.11 -21.37 11.63
N ALA A 54 -32.95 -22.27 12.60
CA ALA A 54 -33.79 -22.30 13.80
C ALA A 54 -33.68 -20.99 14.60
N TYR A 55 -32.46 -20.46 14.77
CA TYR A 55 -32.26 -19.20 15.47
C TYR A 55 -32.85 -18.01 14.71
N GLU A 56 -32.74 -17.96 13.38
CA GLU A 56 -33.31 -16.86 12.59
C GLU A 56 -34.83 -16.73 12.83
N ILE A 57 -35.55 -17.85 12.77
CA ILE A 57 -37.01 -17.88 12.95
C ILE A 57 -37.39 -17.60 14.40
N LEU A 58 -36.68 -18.17 15.37
CA LEU A 58 -37.03 -18.03 16.79
C LEU A 58 -36.51 -16.74 17.43
N SER A 59 -35.57 -16.03 16.80
CA SER A 59 -35.02 -14.77 17.30
C SER A 59 -35.86 -13.53 16.96
N ASP A 60 -36.73 -13.64 15.97
CA ASP A 60 -37.66 -12.60 15.53
C ASP A 60 -39.06 -12.91 16.06
N GLU A 61 -39.64 -12.00 16.84
CA GLU A 61 -40.92 -12.20 17.52
C GLU A 61 -42.08 -12.42 16.54
N GLU A 62 -42.05 -11.79 15.35
CA GLU A 62 -43.08 -11.94 14.33
C GLU A 62 -42.97 -13.29 13.62
N LYS A 63 -41.75 -13.68 13.22
CA LYS A 63 -41.51 -15.00 12.60
C LYS A 63 -41.77 -16.15 13.56
N ARG A 64 -41.38 -16.00 14.83
CA ARG A 64 -41.67 -16.95 15.90
C ARG A 64 -43.17 -17.14 16.06
N ARG A 65 -43.95 -16.04 16.10
CA ARG A 65 -45.41 -16.12 16.20
C ARG A 65 -46.04 -16.87 15.01
N ILE A 66 -45.56 -16.61 13.79
CA ILE A 66 -46.04 -17.28 12.58
C ILE A 66 -45.70 -18.77 12.63
N TYR A 67 -44.48 -19.12 13.02
CA TYR A 67 -44.03 -20.50 13.19
C TYR A 67 -44.85 -21.25 14.25
N ASP A 68 -45.05 -20.64 15.42
CA ASP A 68 -45.80 -21.23 16.52
C ASP A 68 -47.28 -21.47 16.14
N GLN A 69 -47.88 -20.59 15.32
CA GLN A 69 -49.28 -20.69 14.89
C GLN A 69 -49.49 -21.62 13.68
N HIS A 70 -48.59 -21.60 12.70
CA HIS A 70 -48.81 -22.22 11.40
C HIS A 70 -47.81 -23.33 11.04
N GLY A 71 -46.75 -23.53 11.83
CA GLY A 71 -45.65 -24.46 11.52
C GLY A 71 -44.75 -23.94 10.38
N LYS A 72 -43.84 -24.78 9.88
CA LYS A 72 -42.94 -24.44 8.76
C LYS A 72 -43.68 -23.94 7.51
N ALA A 73 -44.83 -24.51 7.21
CA ALA A 73 -45.66 -24.12 6.06
C ALA A 73 -46.14 -22.65 6.11
N GLY A 74 -46.25 -22.06 7.31
CA GLY A 74 -46.62 -20.65 7.47
C GLY A 74 -45.51 -19.66 7.09
N LEU A 75 -44.26 -20.12 7.05
CA LEU A 75 -43.09 -19.32 6.69
C LEU A 75 -42.82 -19.33 5.17
N GLU A 76 -43.30 -20.35 4.45
CA GLU A 76 -43.18 -20.48 2.99
C GLU A 76 -44.21 -19.62 2.23
N GLY A 77 -45.34 -19.25 2.86
CA GLY A 77 -46.43 -18.47 2.24
C GLY A 77 -46.15 -16.98 2.00
N GLY A 78 -44.92 -16.51 2.25
CA GLY A 78 -44.52 -15.10 2.13
C GLY A 78 -43.56 -14.76 0.99
N SER A 79 -43.15 -15.74 0.17
CA SER A 79 -42.17 -15.51 -0.89
C SER A 79 -42.77 -15.75 -2.28
N MET A 80 -42.66 -14.72 -3.12
CA MET A 80 -42.97 -14.74 -4.54
C MET A 80 -42.41 -15.97 -5.27
N GLY A 81 -43.22 -16.50 -6.18
CA GLY A 81 -42.77 -16.94 -7.51
C GLY A 81 -41.87 -18.16 -7.58
N ASP A 82 -42.51 -19.28 -7.89
CA ASP A 82 -41.96 -20.47 -8.54
C ASP A 82 -41.07 -20.11 -9.74
N ASP A 83 -39.75 -20.23 -9.57
CA ASP A 83 -38.79 -20.52 -10.64
C ASP A 83 -37.51 -21.06 -9.99
N GLY A 84 -37.06 -22.23 -10.46
CA GLY A 84 -36.02 -23.07 -9.84
C GLY A 84 -34.67 -22.39 -9.61
N LEU A 85 -34.55 -21.68 -8.50
CA LEU A 85 -33.32 -21.11 -7.98
C LEU A 85 -32.83 -21.95 -6.80
N ASP A 86 -31.59 -22.42 -6.92
CA ASP A 86 -30.87 -23.24 -5.95
C ASP A 86 -30.95 -22.63 -4.55
N ALA A 87 -31.24 -23.45 -3.54
CA ALA A 87 -31.43 -23.00 -2.14
C ALA A 87 -30.18 -22.35 -1.54
N SER A 88 -29.01 -22.52 -2.17
CA SER A 88 -27.79 -21.80 -1.81
C SER A 88 -27.84 -20.31 -2.20
N ASP A 89 -28.58 -19.96 -3.27
CA ASP A 89 -28.65 -18.59 -3.80
C ASP A 89 -29.69 -17.72 -3.09
N ILE A 90 -30.73 -18.36 -2.55
CA ILE A 90 -31.69 -17.72 -1.62
C ILE A 90 -31.01 -17.46 -0.26
N PHE A 91 -30.12 -18.34 0.19
CA PHE A 91 -29.29 -18.11 1.39
C PHE A 91 -28.29 -16.96 1.18
N SER A 92 -27.75 -16.78 -0.03
CA SER A 92 -26.96 -15.58 -0.42
C SER A 92 -27.78 -14.30 -0.31
N MET A 93 -29.06 -14.34 -0.70
CA MET A 93 -29.95 -13.18 -0.69
C MET A 93 -30.38 -12.78 0.73
N PHE A 94 -30.52 -13.76 1.64
CA PHE A 94 -31.06 -13.56 2.98
C PHE A 94 -29.97 -13.45 4.08
N PHE A 95 -28.89 -14.24 4.01
CA PHE A 95 -27.74 -14.16 4.91
C PHE A 95 -26.59 -13.27 4.38
N GLY A 96 -26.69 -12.80 3.13
CA GLY A 96 -25.59 -12.15 2.41
C GLY A 96 -26.00 -10.88 1.67
N GLY A 97 -26.90 -10.06 2.23
CA GLY A 97 -27.04 -8.68 1.78
C GLY A 97 -28.48 -8.26 1.53
N GLY A 98 -29.21 -7.99 2.61
CA GLY A 98 -30.19 -6.93 2.55
C GLY A 98 -29.54 -5.73 1.87
N ARG A 99 -30.20 -5.19 0.84
CA ARG A 99 -29.87 -3.89 0.26
C ARG A 99 -30.00 -2.85 1.38
N ARG A 100 -29.02 -2.79 2.28
CA ARG A 100 -28.65 -1.55 2.94
C ARG A 100 -28.61 -0.54 1.80
N PRO A 101 -29.27 0.61 1.92
CA PRO A 101 -29.10 1.69 0.96
C PRO A 101 -27.59 1.80 0.78
N ARG A 102 -27.10 1.41 -0.40
CA ARG A 102 -25.66 1.44 -0.65
C ARG A 102 -25.40 2.92 -0.59
N GLY A 103 -24.80 3.38 0.52
CA GLY A 103 -24.50 4.79 0.71
C GLY A 103 -23.88 5.29 -0.57
N GLU A 104 -24.25 6.50 -0.97
CA GLU A 104 -23.79 7.12 -2.21
C GLU A 104 -22.29 6.82 -2.37
N ARG A 105 -21.89 6.24 -3.51
CA ARG A 105 -20.52 5.78 -3.68
C ARG A 105 -19.61 6.99 -3.58
N LYS A 106 -18.62 6.96 -2.68
CA LYS A 106 -17.61 8.01 -2.63
C LYS A 106 -16.80 8.03 -3.94
N PRO A 107 -16.34 9.20 -4.39
CA PRO A 107 -15.29 9.32 -5.41
C PRO A 107 -14.04 8.53 -5.02
N ARG A 108 -13.15 8.30 -6.00
CA ARG A 108 -11.84 7.68 -5.71
C ARG A 108 -11.00 8.64 -4.85
N ASP A 109 -10.23 8.06 -3.94
CA ASP A 109 -9.35 8.84 -3.07
C ASP A 109 -8.13 9.35 -3.84
N LEU A 110 -7.70 10.56 -3.48
CA LEU A 110 -6.50 11.19 -4.05
C LEU A 110 -5.29 10.78 -3.21
N VAL A 111 -4.35 10.04 -3.82
CA VAL A 111 -3.15 9.55 -3.15
C VAL A 111 -1.98 10.50 -3.40
N HIS A 112 -1.33 10.96 -2.33
CA HIS A 112 -0.13 11.81 -2.41
C HIS A 112 1.01 11.23 -1.59
N GLU A 113 2.19 11.09 -2.19
CA GLU A 113 3.37 10.56 -1.51
C GLU A 113 4.19 11.69 -0.88
N LEU A 114 4.29 11.71 0.46
CA LEU A 114 5.11 12.66 1.20
C LEU A 114 6.46 12.04 1.55
N ARG A 115 7.54 12.54 0.94
CA ARG A 115 8.91 12.08 1.24
C ARG A 115 9.43 12.67 2.55
N VAL A 116 9.58 11.85 3.57
CA VAL A 116 10.01 12.21 4.94
C VAL A 116 11.40 11.65 5.23
N SER A 117 12.25 12.42 5.92
CA SER A 117 13.56 11.94 6.35
C SER A 117 13.48 11.14 7.65
N LEU A 118 14.50 10.36 7.95
CA LEU A 118 14.51 9.53 9.16
C LEU A 118 14.53 10.38 10.45
N GLU A 119 15.17 11.57 10.43
CA GLU A 119 15.17 12.48 11.58
C GLU A 119 13.79 13.09 11.83
N ASP A 120 13.05 13.39 10.76
CA ASP A 120 11.68 13.91 10.86
C ASP A 120 10.73 12.85 11.46
N LEU A 121 10.91 11.56 11.11
CA LEU A 121 10.17 10.44 11.72
C LEU A 121 10.56 10.17 13.18
N TYR A 122 11.81 10.50 13.55
CA TYR A 122 12.33 10.31 14.91
C TYR A 122 11.86 11.42 15.86
N ASN A 123 12.00 12.68 15.44
CA ASN A 123 11.68 13.85 16.28
C ASN A 123 10.21 14.27 16.19
N GLY A 124 9.51 13.87 15.13
CA GLY A 124 8.19 14.38 14.78
C GLY A 124 8.27 15.78 14.15
N LYS A 125 7.38 16.06 13.20
CA LYS A 125 7.39 17.33 12.46
C LYS A 125 6.05 17.61 11.80
N THR A 126 5.66 18.88 11.74
CA THR A 126 4.53 19.29 10.89
C THR A 126 5.05 19.72 9.52
N ARG A 127 4.53 19.15 8.44
CA ARG A 127 4.86 19.51 7.06
C ARG A 127 3.62 20.00 6.32
N LYS A 128 3.76 21.11 5.58
CA LYS A 128 2.70 21.65 4.73
C LYS A 128 2.81 21.03 3.34
N VAL A 129 1.72 20.44 2.85
CA VAL A 129 1.63 19.78 1.55
C VAL A 129 0.56 20.48 0.73
N SER A 130 0.91 20.96 -0.46
CA SER A 130 -0.07 21.53 -1.39
C SER A 130 -0.69 20.42 -2.22
N VAL A 131 -2.00 20.28 -2.13
CA VAL A 131 -2.78 19.31 -2.90
C VAL A 131 -3.64 20.07 -3.90
N THR A 132 -3.54 19.68 -5.17
CA THR A 132 -4.43 20.16 -6.23
C THR A 132 -5.59 19.18 -6.38
N ARG A 133 -6.81 19.70 -6.38
CA ARG A 133 -8.03 18.91 -6.43
C ARG A 133 -9.06 19.53 -7.35
N ASP A 134 -9.96 18.72 -7.88
CA ASP A 134 -11.09 19.19 -8.68
C ASP A 134 -12.29 19.52 -7.77
N ARG A 135 -12.81 20.74 -7.89
CA ARG A 135 -13.98 21.25 -7.16
C ARG A 135 -15.02 21.74 -8.14
N ARG A 136 -16.31 21.69 -7.76
CA ARG A 136 -17.35 22.36 -8.53
C ARG A 136 -17.04 23.86 -8.64
N CYS A 137 -17.30 24.42 -9.82
CA CYS A 137 -17.05 25.83 -10.04
C CYS A 137 -17.94 26.70 -9.16
N ASP A 138 -17.35 27.45 -8.22
CA ASP A 138 -18.10 28.31 -7.30
C ASP A 138 -18.94 29.40 -7.99
N ALA A 139 -18.63 29.75 -9.25
CA ALA A 139 -19.34 30.81 -9.98
C ALA A 139 -20.61 30.32 -10.70
N CYS A 140 -20.74 29.01 -10.92
CA CYS A 140 -21.92 28.44 -11.61
C CYS A 140 -22.49 27.21 -10.90
N ASP A 141 -21.96 26.85 -9.74
CA ASP A 141 -22.30 25.65 -8.94
C ASP A 141 -22.31 24.34 -9.74
N GLY A 142 -21.46 24.25 -10.76
CA GLY A 142 -21.36 23.09 -11.64
C GLY A 142 -22.39 23.05 -12.77
N ASN A 143 -23.12 24.14 -13.04
CA ASN A 143 -24.06 24.22 -14.17
C ASN A 143 -23.37 24.55 -15.51
N GLY A 144 -22.15 25.11 -15.46
CA GLY A 144 -21.36 25.46 -16.65
C GLY A 144 -21.82 26.73 -17.37
N ILE A 145 -22.90 27.35 -16.89
CA ILE A 145 -23.51 28.57 -17.44
C ILE A 145 -23.54 29.66 -16.37
N LYS A 146 -23.61 30.92 -16.78
CA LYS A 146 -23.74 32.04 -15.84
C LYS A 146 -25.02 31.90 -15.00
N PRO A 147 -25.00 32.35 -13.73
CA PRO A 147 -26.20 32.33 -12.88
C PRO A 147 -27.36 33.07 -13.58
N GLY A 148 -28.52 32.43 -13.67
CA GLY A 148 -29.71 32.99 -14.32
C GLY A 148 -29.78 32.83 -15.85
N ALA A 149 -28.77 32.25 -16.49
CA ALA A 149 -28.84 31.90 -17.90
C ALA A 149 -29.59 30.56 -18.10
N GLU A 150 -30.33 30.44 -19.21
CA GLU A 150 -31.13 29.25 -19.52
C GLU A 150 -30.53 28.46 -20.68
N ARG A 151 -30.59 27.13 -20.56
CA ARG A 151 -30.22 26.21 -21.63
C ARG A 151 -31.37 26.11 -22.63
N ARG A 152 -31.07 26.27 -23.92
CA ARG A 152 -32.06 26.11 -24.99
C ARG A 152 -32.01 24.68 -25.52
N THR A 153 -33.15 24.13 -25.91
CA THR A 153 -33.20 22.81 -26.55
C THR A 153 -32.46 22.87 -27.88
N CYS A 154 -31.60 21.89 -28.15
CA CYS A 154 -30.87 21.83 -29.40
C CYS A 154 -31.86 21.65 -30.56
N VAL A 155 -31.84 22.55 -31.54
CA VAL A 155 -32.76 22.52 -32.68
C VAL A 155 -32.49 21.32 -33.60
N VAL A 156 -31.22 20.90 -33.70
CA VAL A 156 -30.79 19.87 -34.66
C VAL A 156 -31.18 18.47 -34.20
N CYS A 157 -30.93 18.12 -32.93
CA CYS A 157 -31.33 16.82 -32.37
C CYS A 157 -32.66 16.88 -31.58
N ARG A 158 -33.30 18.05 -31.49
CA ARG A 158 -34.55 18.27 -30.73
C ARG A 158 -34.50 17.75 -29.29
N GLY A 159 -33.37 17.94 -28.61
CA GLY A 159 -33.18 17.45 -27.24
C GLY A 159 -32.70 16.00 -27.12
N GLN A 160 -32.60 15.24 -28.22
CA GLN A 160 -32.25 13.82 -28.17
C GLN A 160 -30.75 13.55 -28.00
N GLY A 161 -29.88 14.55 -28.18
CA GLY A 161 -28.42 14.41 -28.06
C GLY A 161 -27.75 13.60 -29.18
N VAL A 162 -28.50 12.83 -29.96
CA VAL A 162 -28.03 12.04 -31.11
C VAL A 162 -28.79 12.40 -32.38
N GLN A 163 -28.14 12.25 -33.53
CA GLN A 163 -28.75 12.35 -34.85
C GLN A 163 -28.74 10.96 -35.49
N THR A 164 -29.88 10.54 -36.03
CA THR A 164 -30.00 9.25 -36.72
C THR A 164 -29.97 9.50 -38.22
N PHE A 165 -28.99 8.93 -38.91
CA PHE A 165 -28.90 8.96 -40.37
C PHE A 165 -29.21 7.57 -40.90
N VAL A 166 -30.03 7.51 -41.94
CA VAL A 166 -30.34 6.25 -42.63
C VAL A 166 -29.36 6.14 -43.79
N GLN A 167 -28.45 5.17 -43.73
CA GLN A 167 -27.52 4.86 -44.81
C GLN A 167 -28.05 3.66 -45.60
N GLU A 168 -28.23 3.82 -46.90
CA GLU A 168 -28.62 2.73 -47.79
C GLU A 168 -27.38 1.90 -48.14
N LEU A 169 -27.41 0.61 -47.78
CA LEU A 169 -26.44 -0.37 -48.25
C LEU A 169 -26.97 -1.07 -49.50
N PHE A 170 -26.05 -1.64 -50.27
CA PHE A 170 -26.36 -2.44 -51.44
C PHE A 170 -27.25 -3.65 -51.06
N LEU A 171 -28.22 -4.00 -51.93
CA LEU A 171 -29.37 -4.91 -51.69
C LEU A 171 -30.56 -4.34 -50.88
N GLY A 172 -30.80 -3.02 -50.88
CA GLY A 172 -32.04 -2.45 -50.32
C GLY A 172 -32.13 -2.59 -48.79
N MET A 173 -30.99 -2.80 -48.13
CA MET A 173 -30.89 -2.82 -46.67
C MET A 173 -30.59 -1.40 -46.18
N HIS A 174 -31.51 -0.80 -45.44
CA HIS A 174 -31.30 0.51 -44.82
C HIS A 174 -30.76 0.33 -43.40
N GLN A 175 -29.54 0.78 -43.13
CA GLN A 175 -28.96 0.78 -41.77
C GLN A 175 -29.14 2.15 -41.13
N ARG A 176 -29.76 2.19 -39.94
CA ARG A 176 -29.84 3.41 -39.12
C ARG A 176 -28.57 3.54 -38.30
N ILE A 177 -27.76 4.56 -38.59
CA ILE A 177 -26.56 4.89 -37.84
C ILE A 177 -26.90 6.05 -36.91
N GLN A 178 -26.65 5.85 -35.62
CA GLN A 178 -26.77 6.91 -34.62
C GLN A 178 -25.40 7.55 -34.41
N GLN A 179 -25.31 8.87 -34.61
CA GLN A 179 -24.12 9.65 -34.32
C GLN A 179 -24.44 10.68 -33.23
N THR A 180 -23.44 11.01 -32.41
CA THR A 180 -23.59 12.09 -31.42
C THR A 180 -23.81 13.42 -32.13
N CYS A 181 -24.79 14.19 -31.67
CA CYS A 181 -25.14 15.46 -32.30
C CYS A 181 -23.99 16.46 -32.14
N GLN A 182 -23.30 16.79 -33.23
CA GLN A 182 -22.13 17.69 -33.21
C GLN A 182 -22.49 19.10 -32.68
N SER A 183 -23.72 19.57 -32.88
CA SER A 183 -24.15 20.90 -32.43
C SER A 183 -24.37 21.03 -30.92
N CYS A 184 -24.56 19.94 -30.18
CA CYS A 184 -24.71 19.98 -28.71
C CYS A 184 -23.75 19.04 -27.98
N GLY A 185 -22.85 18.37 -28.71
CA GLY A 185 -21.90 17.40 -28.13
C GLY A 185 -22.55 16.23 -27.39
N GLY A 186 -23.82 15.94 -27.66
CA GLY A 186 -24.58 14.92 -26.93
C GLY A 186 -25.40 15.41 -25.74
N GLU A 187 -25.29 16.68 -25.33
CA GLU A 187 -26.03 17.20 -24.16
C GLU A 187 -27.52 17.43 -24.41
N GLY A 188 -27.97 17.48 -25.68
CA GLY A 188 -29.37 17.75 -26.05
C GLY A 188 -29.80 19.22 -25.88
N THR A 189 -29.02 20.01 -25.15
CA THR A 189 -29.21 21.46 -25.00
C THR A 189 -28.05 22.25 -25.58
N THR A 190 -28.32 23.43 -26.12
CA THR A 190 -27.34 24.42 -26.54
C THR A 190 -27.37 25.64 -25.62
N VAL A 191 -26.21 26.24 -25.44
CA VAL A 191 -26.03 27.45 -24.63
C VAL A 191 -25.41 28.50 -25.54
N ARG A 192 -25.81 29.77 -25.39
CA ARG A 192 -25.18 30.88 -26.13
C ARG A 192 -23.77 31.10 -25.58
N GLU A 193 -22.82 31.44 -26.44
CA GLU A 193 -21.42 31.64 -26.03
C GLU A 193 -21.26 32.68 -24.90
N VAL A 194 -22.06 33.74 -24.93
CA VAL A 194 -22.08 34.80 -23.90
C VAL A 194 -22.56 34.30 -22.52
N ASP A 195 -23.34 33.22 -22.50
CA ASP A 195 -23.95 32.65 -21.30
C ASP A 195 -23.08 31.54 -20.70
N ILE A 196 -22.00 31.14 -21.38
CA ILE A 196 -21.01 30.21 -20.85
C ILE A 196 -20.32 30.85 -19.64
N CYS A 197 -20.16 30.08 -18.56
CA CYS A 197 -19.46 30.56 -17.38
C CYS A 197 -18.01 30.91 -17.75
N GLY A 198 -17.60 32.17 -17.58
CA GLY A 198 -16.23 32.60 -17.91
C GLY A 198 -15.14 31.99 -17.03
N ARG A 199 -15.48 31.57 -15.80
CA ARG A 199 -14.53 31.02 -14.83
C ARG A 199 -14.12 29.59 -15.19
N CYS A 200 -15.09 28.71 -15.45
CA CYS A 200 -14.85 27.32 -15.86
C CYS A 200 -14.90 27.10 -17.38
N ARG A 201 -15.26 28.12 -18.17
CA ARG A 201 -15.43 28.02 -19.63
C ARG A 201 -16.31 26.84 -20.06
N GLY A 202 -17.38 26.59 -19.30
CA GLY A 202 -18.32 25.49 -19.55
C GLY A 202 -17.93 24.12 -18.94
N SER A 203 -16.73 23.96 -18.36
CA SER A 203 -16.26 22.66 -17.81
C SER A 203 -16.95 22.20 -16.53
N ARG A 204 -17.71 23.08 -15.85
CA ARG A 204 -18.42 22.84 -14.57
C ARG A 204 -17.51 22.60 -13.34
N MET A 205 -16.25 22.25 -13.56
CA MET A 205 -15.24 21.94 -12.53
C MET A 205 -14.05 22.90 -12.64
N MET A 206 -13.43 23.19 -11.50
CA MET A 206 -12.25 24.04 -11.36
C MET A 206 -11.19 23.34 -10.52
N LYS A 207 -9.93 23.56 -10.87
CA LYS A 207 -8.81 23.13 -10.03
C LYS A 207 -8.63 24.10 -8.86
N ASP A 208 -8.72 23.57 -7.65
CA ASP A 208 -8.46 24.27 -6.39
C ASP A 208 -7.14 23.75 -5.80
N GLN A 209 -6.30 24.65 -5.30
CA GLN A 209 -5.03 24.28 -4.65
C GLN A 209 -5.14 24.61 -3.16
N LYS A 210 -5.18 23.58 -2.32
CA LYS A 210 -5.27 23.72 -0.87
C LYS A 210 -3.99 23.22 -0.21
N VAL A 211 -3.53 23.93 0.82
CA VAL A 211 -2.40 23.52 1.65
C VAL A 211 -2.94 22.74 2.84
N LEU A 212 -2.55 21.47 2.97
CA LEU A 212 -2.87 20.60 4.09
C LEU A 212 -1.65 20.53 5.04
N GLU A 213 -1.91 20.64 6.34
CA GLU A 213 -0.87 20.48 7.37
C GLU A 213 -0.84 19.03 7.84
N VAL A 214 0.26 18.34 7.54
CA VAL A 214 0.47 16.93 7.88
C VAL A 214 1.31 16.86 9.14
N HIS A 215 0.73 16.33 10.20
CA HIS A 215 1.43 16.07 11.45
C HIS A 215 2.08 14.70 11.39
N ILE A 216 3.42 14.68 11.36
CA ILE A 216 4.22 13.45 11.41
C ILE A 216 4.56 13.20 12.87
N GLU A 217 3.95 12.16 13.44
CA GLU A 217 4.19 11.75 14.82
C GLU A 217 5.51 10.98 14.96
N LYS A 218 6.04 10.99 16.19
CA LYS A 218 7.27 10.28 16.52
C LYS A 218 7.05 8.78 16.39
N GLY A 219 7.92 8.12 15.62
CA GLY A 219 7.87 6.66 15.45
C GLY A 219 6.95 6.18 14.31
N MET A 220 6.27 7.07 13.60
CA MET A 220 5.53 6.71 12.37
C MET A 220 6.43 5.93 11.41
N ARG A 221 5.86 4.95 10.71
CA ARG A 221 6.54 3.99 9.85
C ARG A 221 6.51 4.41 8.38
N HIS A 222 7.37 3.79 7.60
CA HIS A 222 7.27 3.88 6.15
C HIS A 222 5.93 3.27 5.70
N GLN A 223 5.26 3.95 4.76
CA GLN A 223 3.94 3.62 4.22
C GLN A 223 2.77 3.84 5.19
N ASP A 224 2.99 4.47 6.35
CA ASP A 224 1.88 4.96 7.17
C ASP A 224 1.08 6.02 6.39
N VAL A 225 -0.24 5.97 6.56
CA VAL A 225 -1.19 6.80 5.80
C VAL A 225 -1.83 7.83 6.73
N VAL A 226 -1.73 9.10 6.36
CA VAL A 226 -2.48 10.20 6.99
C VAL A 226 -3.66 10.54 6.10
N ARG A 227 -4.88 10.33 6.61
CA ARG A 227 -6.12 10.55 5.87
C ARG A 227 -6.71 11.93 6.18
N PHE A 228 -7.12 12.64 5.14
CA PHE A 228 -7.90 13.87 5.23
C PHE A 228 -9.27 13.64 4.59
N ASP A 229 -10.28 13.46 5.44
CA ASP A 229 -11.65 13.14 5.02
C ASP A 229 -12.29 14.30 4.24
N GLY A 230 -12.84 14.02 3.05
CA GLY A 230 -13.57 14.98 2.22
C GLY A 230 -12.72 16.09 1.58
N GLU A 231 -11.40 16.00 1.66
CA GLU A 231 -10.48 16.97 1.07
C GLU A 231 -10.06 16.64 -0.37
N GLY A 232 -10.48 15.48 -0.90
CA GLY A 232 -10.15 14.99 -2.24
C GLY A 232 -11.06 15.55 -3.35
N ASP A 233 -11.04 14.89 -4.51
CA ASP A 233 -11.74 15.34 -5.70
C ASP A 233 -13.27 15.24 -5.55
N GLU A 234 -13.96 16.26 -6.06
CA GLU A 234 -15.40 16.22 -6.31
C GLU A 234 -15.66 15.69 -7.71
N VAL A 235 -16.72 14.88 -7.87
CA VAL A 235 -17.14 14.38 -9.18
C VAL A 235 -18.55 14.87 -9.47
N GLY A 236 -18.78 15.37 -10.68
CA GLY A 236 -20.11 15.80 -11.12
C GLY A 236 -21.15 14.70 -10.96
N GLY A 237 -22.26 15.01 -10.30
CA GLY A 237 -23.35 14.06 -10.03
C GLY A 237 -23.22 13.27 -8.72
N MET A 238 -22.13 13.41 -7.97
CA MET A 238 -21.98 12.84 -6.62
C MET A 238 -21.95 13.95 -5.56
N ARG A 239 -22.64 13.74 -4.43
CA ARG A 239 -22.66 14.68 -3.29
C ARG A 239 -21.45 14.50 -2.37
N LEU A 240 -20.96 13.27 -2.23
CA LEU A 240 -19.80 12.97 -1.40
C LEU A 240 -18.50 13.32 -2.12
N LYS A 241 -17.51 13.74 -1.34
CA LYS A 241 -16.16 14.09 -1.82
C LYS A 241 -15.22 12.91 -1.57
N GLY A 242 -14.20 12.78 -2.40
CA GLY A 242 -13.11 11.84 -2.14
C GLY A 242 -12.29 12.25 -0.91
N ASP A 243 -11.52 11.33 -0.37
CA ASP A 243 -10.58 11.61 0.71
C ASP A 243 -9.17 11.84 0.12
N VAL A 244 -8.29 12.55 0.83
CA VAL A 244 -6.85 12.63 0.48
C VAL A 244 -6.07 11.70 1.38
N LEU A 245 -5.32 10.77 0.77
CA LEU A 245 -4.46 9.82 1.46
C LEU A 245 -3.01 10.24 1.26
N ILE A 246 -2.37 10.72 2.33
CA ILE A 246 -0.96 11.09 2.30
C ILE A 246 -0.14 9.91 2.82
N ILE A 247 0.61 9.27 1.93
CA ILE A 247 1.45 8.12 2.25
C ILE A 247 2.86 8.60 2.58
N LEU A 248 3.37 8.21 3.75
CA LEU A 248 4.72 8.59 4.17
C LEU A 248 5.79 7.70 3.52
N ALA A 249 6.61 8.31 2.66
CA ALA A 249 7.76 7.65 2.05
C ALA A 249 9.05 8.01 2.78
N GLN A 250 9.68 7.03 3.45
CA GLN A 250 10.93 7.24 4.16
C GLN A 250 12.07 7.39 3.15
N LYS A 251 12.83 8.48 3.25
CA LYS A 251 14.07 8.66 2.49
C LYS A 251 15.17 7.73 3.04
N PRO A 252 16.03 7.17 2.18
CA PRO A 252 17.25 6.54 2.64
C PRO A 252 18.11 7.57 3.39
N HIS A 253 18.81 7.10 4.43
CA HIS A 253 19.70 7.92 5.23
C HIS A 253 21.11 7.30 5.15
N ASP A 254 22.14 8.14 5.14
CA ASP A 254 23.52 7.73 4.85
C ASP A 254 24.13 6.85 5.96
N VAL A 255 23.89 7.20 7.23
CA VAL A 255 24.42 6.47 8.40
C VAL A 255 23.48 5.39 8.94
N PHE A 256 22.21 5.75 9.17
CA PHE A 256 21.25 4.88 9.83
C PHE A 256 20.26 4.24 8.86
N ARG A 257 20.06 2.94 9.01
CA ARG A 257 18.99 2.18 8.35
C ARG A 257 17.97 1.73 9.39
N ARG A 258 16.70 2.06 9.17
CA ARG A 258 15.62 1.61 10.06
C ARG A 258 15.23 0.16 9.76
N VAL A 259 15.14 -0.66 10.81
CA VAL A 259 14.60 -2.03 10.76
C VAL A 259 13.56 -2.17 11.86
N GLY A 260 12.27 -2.08 11.49
CA GLY A 260 11.17 -2.04 12.45
C GLY A 260 11.28 -0.85 13.40
N ASN A 261 11.48 -1.13 14.70
CA ASN A 261 11.70 -0.13 15.74
C ASN A 261 13.20 0.08 16.06
N HIS A 262 14.08 -0.68 15.42
CA HIS A 262 15.53 -0.61 15.63
C HIS A 262 16.19 0.24 14.56
N LEU A 263 17.36 0.78 14.91
CA LEU A 263 18.26 1.44 13.97
C LEU A 263 19.46 0.53 13.75
N LEU A 264 19.88 0.40 12.51
CA LEU A 264 21.10 -0.29 12.12
C LEU A 264 22.09 0.77 11.61
N MET A 265 23.35 0.67 11.99
CA MET A 265 24.43 1.44 11.38
C MET A 265 25.63 0.55 11.14
N ASN A 266 26.34 0.81 10.05
CA ASN A 266 27.62 0.17 9.77
C ASN A 266 28.72 1.17 10.11
N TYR A 267 29.76 0.70 10.80
CA TYR A 267 30.89 1.53 11.18
C TYR A 267 32.20 0.78 10.97
N THR A 268 33.11 1.41 10.22
CA THR A 268 34.43 0.84 9.93
C THR A 268 35.41 1.20 11.03
N ILE A 269 36.09 0.19 11.59
CA ILE A 269 37.09 0.34 12.66
C ILE A 269 38.42 -0.28 12.27
N ASN A 270 39.50 0.20 12.86
CA ASN A 270 40.82 -0.39 12.67
C ASN A 270 40.99 -1.66 13.50
N LEU A 271 41.86 -2.58 13.06
CA LEU A 271 42.19 -3.78 13.83
C LEU A 271 42.64 -3.50 15.28
N GLN A 272 43.39 -2.41 15.50
CA GLN A 272 43.79 -2.02 16.85
C GLN A 272 42.59 -1.65 17.73
N GLU A 273 41.64 -0.88 17.19
CA GLU A 273 40.43 -0.46 17.90
C GLU A 273 39.53 -1.67 18.21
N ALA A 274 39.41 -2.60 17.26
CA ALA A 274 38.66 -3.84 17.41
C ALA A 274 39.19 -4.74 18.55
N LEU A 275 40.51 -4.71 18.80
CA LEU A 275 41.17 -5.54 19.83
C LEU A 275 41.33 -4.83 21.18
N CYS A 276 41.66 -3.53 21.16
CA CYS A 276 42.01 -2.77 22.37
C CYS A 276 40.83 -2.02 22.99
N GLY A 277 39.69 -1.95 22.31
CA GLY A 277 38.55 -1.12 22.70
C GLY A 277 38.73 0.34 22.28
N PHE A 278 37.62 1.06 22.19
CA PHE A 278 37.58 2.45 21.74
C PHE A 278 36.31 3.15 22.25
N GLU A 279 36.27 4.46 22.11
CA GLU A 279 35.09 5.28 22.37
C GLU A 279 34.61 5.89 21.05
N LEU A 280 33.37 5.58 20.67
CA LEU A 280 32.78 5.99 19.40
C LEU A 280 31.81 7.16 19.62
N PRO A 281 32.15 8.39 19.18
CA PRO A 281 31.21 9.49 19.17
C PRO A 281 30.26 9.36 17.97
N VAL A 282 28.99 9.04 18.24
CA VAL A 282 27.92 8.97 17.23
C VAL A 282 26.97 10.15 17.39
N GLN A 283 26.74 10.90 16.31
CA GLN A 283 25.65 11.87 16.26
C GLN A 283 24.32 11.14 15.97
N HIS A 284 23.37 11.21 16.89
CA HIS A 284 22.06 10.59 16.74
C HIS A 284 21.11 11.46 15.91
N LEU A 285 19.93 10.93 15.56
CA LEU A 285 18.87 11.58 14.77
C LEU A 285 18.24 12.81 15.48
N ASP A 286 18.39 12.94 16.80
CA ASP A 286 18.03 14.16 17.56
C ASP A 286 19.16 15.19 17.63
N ARG A 287 20.24 14.99 16.85
CA ARG A 287 21.48 15.78 16.86
C ARG A 287 22.28 15.73 18.15
N ARG A 288 21.89 14.90 19.13
CA ARG A 288 22.68 14.70 20.35
C ARG A 288 23.86 13.79 20.05
N MET A 289 24.99 14.09 20.67
CA MET A 289 26.15 13.22 20.64
C MET A 289 25.98 12.10 21.67
N ARG A 290 26.28 10.88 21.25
CA ARG A 290 26.35 9.68 22.10
C ARG A 290 27.77 9.14 22.04
N LEU A 291 28.37 8.95 23.20
CA LEU A 291 29.67 8.33 23.33
C LEU A 291 29.47 6.86 23.67
N ILE A 292 29.65 5.99 22.67
CA ILE A 292 29.51 4.55 22.83
C ILE A 292 30.87 4.00 23.24
N LYS A 293 30.96 3.54 24.48
CA LYS A 293 32.21 3.01 25.05
C LYS A 293 32.26 1.50 24.92
N ILE A 294 33.32 1.01 24.29
CA ILE A 294 33.67 -0.41 24.26
C ILE A 294 34.85 -0.60 25.21
N PRO A 295 34.67 -1.35 26.32
CA PRO A 295 35.72 -1.51 27.32
C PRO A 295 36.93 -2.25 26.75
N CYS A 296 38.12 -1.86 27.20
CA CYS A 296 39.36 -2.52 26.81
C CYS A 296 39.34 -3.99 27.24
N GLY A 297 39.77 -4.87 26.32
CA GLY A 297 39.74 -6.33 26.51
C GLY A 297 38.50 -7.01 25.95
N GLN A 298 37.48 -6.26 25.51
CA GLN A 298 36.39 -6.80 24.72
C GLN A 298 36.76 -6.79 23.23
N VAL A 299 36.91 -7.97 22.65
CA VAL A 299 37.18 -8.11 21.22
C VAL A 299 35.89 -7.93 20.43
N ILE A 300 35.95 -7.08 19.40
CA ILE A 300 34.86 -6.91 18.44
C ILE A 300 34.92 -8.03 17.41
N ASP A 301 33.92 -8.90 17.44
CA ASP A 301 33.67 -9.87 16.37
C ASP A 301 32.99 -9.15 15.19
N PRO A 302 33.57 -9.18 13.97
CA PRO A 302 32.99 -8.57 12.79
C PRO A 302 31.62 -9.14 12.38
N GLU A 303 31.31 -10.39 12.72
CA GLU A 303 30.03 -11.01 12.39
C GLU A 303 28.96 -10.75 13.46
N ALA A 304 29.35 -10.31 14.65
CA ALA A 304 28.44 -10.07 15.75
C ALA A 304 27.71 -8.73 15.61
N ALA A 305 26.42 -8.73 15.94
CA ALA A 305 25.61 -7.52 16.03
C ALA A 305 25.69 -6.89 17.43
N TRP A 306 26.22 -5.67 17.51
CA TRP A 306 26.41 -4.97 18.78
C TRP A 306 25.22 -4.08 19.11
N VAL A 307 24.62 -4.24 20.30
CA VAL A 307 23.34 -3.61 20.63
C VAL A 307 23.51 -2.53 21.71
N VAL A 308 23.18 -1.30 21.36
CA VAL A 308 22.99 -0.19 22.31
C VAL A 308 21.51 -0.04 22.62
N ARG A 309 21.15 -0.36 23.87
CA ARG A 309 19.75 -0.39 24.32
C ARG A 309 19.17 1.03 24.42
N GLY A 310 17.93 1.20 23.99
CA GLY A 310 17.18 2.45 24.16
C GLY A 310 17.56 3.60 23.20
N GLU A 311 18.46 3.35 22.25
CA GLU A 311 18.92 4.34 21.25
C GLU A 311 18.38 4.03 19.84
N GLY A 312 17.28 3.28 19.71
CA GLY A 312 16.59 3.03 18.43
C GLY A 312 15.43 4.00 18.15
N MET A 313 14.54 3.63 17.23
CA MET A 313 13.38 4.45 16.88
C MET A 313 12.36 4.53 18.05
N PRO A 314 11.66 5.66 18.22
CA PRO A 314 10.54 5.77 19.16
C PRO A 314 9.42 4.79 18.81
N LEU A 315 8.82 4.17 19.82
CA LEU A 315 7.67 3.30 19.60
C LEU A 315 6.40 4.13 19.35
N PRO A 316 5.56 3.75 18.38
CA PRO A 316 4.24 4.36 18.18
C PRO A 316 3.41 4.32 19.47
N ASN A 317 2.51 5.28 19.67
CA ASN A 317 1.56 5.35 20.79
C ASN A 317 2.18 5.48 22.20
N THR A 318 3.50 5.63 22.33
CA THR A 318 4.17 5.86 23.63
C THR A 318 4.56 7.32 23.85
N GLY A 319 4.21 8.22 22.93
CA GLY A 319 4.66 9.62 22.93
C GLY A 319 6.18 9.79 22.76
N GLY A 320 6.90 8.68 22.50
CA GLY A 320 8.35 8.63 22.38
C GLY A 320 9.11 8.40 23.70
N LEU A 321 8.44 7.96 24.78
CA LEU A 321 9.10 7.56 26.02
C LEU A 321 9.90 6.26 25.84
N SER A 322 9.32 5.28 25.16
CA SER A 322 9.98 4.01 24.87
C SER A 322 10.62 4.05 23.49
N ARG A 323 11.84 3.54 23.41
CA ARG A 323 12.64 3.49 22.18
C ARG A 323 13.11 2.06 21.93
N GLY A 324 13.31 1.72 20.66
CA GLY A 324 14.00 0.50 20.28
C GLY A 324 15.50 0.57 20.58
N ASN A 325 16.26 -0.27 19.90
CA ASN A 325 17.71 -0.35 20.07
C ASN A 325 18.46 0.12 18.83
N LEU A 326 19.67 0.63 19.03
CA LEU A 326 20.65 0.85 17.97
C LEU A 326 21.52 -0.41 17.86
N ILE A 327 21.63 -0.95 16.65
CA ILE A 327 22.42 -2.11 16.30
C ILE A 327 23.56 -1.63 15.43
N ILE A 328 24.78 -1.95 15.83
CA ILE A 328 26.00 -1.51 15.15
C ILE A 328 26.68 -2.75 14.59
N HIS A 329 26.94 -2.71 13.30
CA HIS A 329 27.78 -3.68 12.62
C HIS A 329 29.16 -3.06 12.41
N PHE A 330 30.19 -3.70 12.95
CA PHE A 330 31.56 -3.22 12.83
C PHE A 330 32.27 -3.94 11.70
N GLU A 331 32.75 -3.17 10.73
CA GLU A 331 33.62 -3.69 9.67
C GLU A 331 35.07 -3.40 10.04
N VAL A 332 35.90 -4.44 10.14
CA VAL A 332 37.30 -4.29 10.56
C VAL A 332 38.19 -4.11 9.34
N GLU A 333 38.86 -2.96 9.27
CA GLU A 333 39.89 -2.69 8.27
C GLU A 333 41.24 -3.25 8.74
N TYR A 334 41.77 -4.18 7.93
CA TYR A 334 43.07 -4.81 8.20
C TYR A 334 44.21 -4.03 7.53
N PRO A 335 45.35 -3.86 8.22
CA PRO A 335 46.51 -3.22 7.63
C PRO A 335 47.03 -4.05 6.45
N THR A 336 47.38 -3.39 5.35
CA THR A 336 47.81 -4.06 4.11
C THR A 336 49.17 -4.75 4.23
N GLN A 337 50.07 -4.22 5.07
CA GLN A 337 51.39 -4.75 5.35
C GLN A 337 51.78 -4.46 6.80
N LEU A 338 52.55 -5.36 7.41
CA LEU A 338 53.05 -5.24 8.77
C LEU A 338 54.57 -5.35 8.78
N SER A 339 55.24 -4.51 9.58
CA SER A 339 56.68 -4.58 9.78
C SER A 339 57.07 -5.78 10.66
N THR A 340 58.32 -6.25 10.52
CA THR A 340 58.86 -7.37 11.31
C THR A 340 58.76 -7.14 12.83
N ARG A 341 58.86 -5.88 13.27
CA ARG A 341 58.69 -5.50 14.68
C ARG A 341 57.25 -5.68 15.15
N GLN A 342 56.27 -5.26 14.34
CA GLN A 342 54.85 -5.42 14.65
C GLN A 342 54.43 -6.89 14.69
N LEU A 343 54.91 -7.70 13.74
CA LEU A 343 54.62 -9.14 13.71
C LEU A 343 55.07 -9.86 14.98
N LYS A 344 56.30 -9.59 15.45
CA LYS A 344 56.81 -10.15 16.72
C LYS A 344 55.98 -9.68 17.92
N GLY A 345 55.58 -8.40 17.94
CA GLY A 345 54.74 -7.84 18.99
C GLY A 345 53.35 -8.47 19.06
N ILE A 346 52.69 -8.66 17.90
CA ILE A 346 51.37 -9.30 17.81
C ILE A 346 51.45 -10.77 18.22
N ALA A 347 52.46 -11.50 17.74
CA ALA A 347 52.67 -12.91 18.10
C ALA A 347 52.87 -13.09 19.61
N ALA A 348 53.63 -12.19 20.25
CA ALA A 348 53.81 -12.19 21.70
C ALA A 348 52.52 -11.79 22.47
N ALA A 349 51.73 -10.85 21.93
CA ALA A 349 50.53 -10.35 22.59
C ALA A 349 49.33 -11.32 22.54
N LEU A 350 49.20 -12.09 21.46
CA LEU A 350 48.08 -13.01 21.25
C LEU A 350 48.34 -14.45 21.75
N ASP A 351 49.51 -14.72 22.33
CA ASP A 351 49.97 -16.04 22.78
C ASP A 351 49.68 -17.14 21.73
N ALA A 352 49.99 -16.83 20.47
CA ALA A 352 49.57 -17.62 19.32
C ALA A 352 50.24 -19.00 19.33
N LYS A 353 49.52 -20.02 19.81
CA LYS A 353 49.88 -21.42 19.58
C LYS A 353 49.61 -21.72 18.11
N GLU A 354 50.63 -22.18 17.38
CA GLU A 354 50.43 -22.67 16.02
C GLU A 354 49.39 -23.81 16.04
N THR A 355 48.19 -23.53 15.54
CA THR A 355 47.09 -24.49 15.46
C THR A 355 47.04 -25.24 14.12
N LEU A 356 47.83 -24.79 13.15
CA LEU A 356 47.88 -25.39 11.82
C LEU A 356 48.74 -26.67 11.82
N PRO A 357 48.29 -27.74 11.14
CA PRO A 357 49.06 -28.98 11.04
C PRO A 357 50.38 -28.72 10.29
N ARG A 358 51.50 -29.14 10.88
CA ARG A 358 52.82 -29.08 10.23
C ARG A 358 52.93 -30.23 9.23
N VAL A 359 52.72 -29.93 7.95
CA VAL A 359 52.92 -30.89 6.85
C VAL A 359 54.28 -30.63 6.20
N SER A 360 55.11 -31.66 6.06
CA SER A 360 56.36 -31.59 5.30
C SER A 360 56.05 -31.74 3.80
N GLY A 361 55.91 -30.62 3.10
CA GLY A 361 55.65 -30.57 1.65
C GLY A 361 56.25 -29.35 0.97
N GLN A 362 56.14 -29.28 -0.36
CA GLN A 362 56.60 -28.14 -1.15
C GLN A 362 55.80 -26.88 -0.77
N LYS A 363 56.50 -25.81 -0.36
CA LYS A 363 55.88 -24.53 -0.01
C LYS A 363 55.42 -23.83 -1.29
N VAL A 364 54.10 -23.68 -1.44
CA VAL A 364 53.48 -22.89 -2.50
C VAL A 364 53.07 -21.54 -1.91
N MET A 365 53.46 -20.44 -2.56
CA MET A 365 53.10 -19.09 -2.13
C MET A 365 51.74 -18.72 -2.71
N LEU A 366 50.85 -18.15 -1.88
CA LEU A 366 49.57 -17.62 -2.35
C LEU A 366 49.84 -16.41 -3.27
N SER A 367 49.39 -16.47 -4.51
CA SER A 367 49.41 -15.33 -5.44
C SER A 367 48.08 -14.58 -5.36
N ASP A 368 48.14 -13.30 -5.05
CA ASP A 368 46.95 -12.45 -4.90
C ASP A 368 46.48 -11.93 -6.28
N GLU A 369 45.77 -12.78 -7.03
CA GLU A 369 45.27 -12.47 -8.38
C GLU A 369 44.10 -11.46 -8.35
N SER A 370 43.31 -11.44 -7.26
CA SER A 370 42.17 -10.53 -7.07
C SER A 370 42.60 -9.06 -6.94
N ARG A 371 43.77 -8.81 -6.32
CA ARG A 371 44.35 -7.46 -6.21
C ARG A 371 44.84 -6.90 -7.54
N ARG A 372 45.24 -7.78 -8.47
CA ARG A 372 45.68 -7.39 -9.83
C ARG A 372 44.51 -6.96 -10.72
N GLN A 373 43.34 -7.59 -10.59
CA GLN A 373 42.16 -7.23 -11.37
C GLN A 373 41.54 -5.88 -10.95
N ALA A 374 41.55 -5.53 -9.65
CA ALA A 374 41.05 -4.25 -9.14
C ALA A 374 41.87 -3.03 -9.63
N HIS A 375 43.19 -3.19 -9.78
CA HIS A 375 44.04 -2.14 -10.36
C HIS A 375 44.01 -2.11 -11.90
N GLY A 376 43.67 -3.22 -12.57
CA GLY A 376 43.54 -3.27 -14.04
C GLY A 376 42.29 -2.56 -14.57
N GLN A 377 41.17 -2.59 -13.83
CA GLN A 377 39.91 -1.96 -14.29
C GLN A 377 39.81 -0.46 -13.96
N SER A 378 40.55 0.04 -12.97
CA SER A 378 40.55 1.48 -12.61
C SER A 378 41.43 2.35 -13.53
N GLY A 379 42.40 1.75 -14.25
CA GLY A 379 43.25 2.44 -15.21
C GLY A 379 42.58 2.73 -16.57
N SER A 380 41.71 1.86 -17.06
CA SER A 380 41.08 2.02 -18.39
C SER A 380 39.83 2.91 -18.37
N ALA A 381 39.10 2.97 -17.24
CA ALA A 381 37.90 3.80 -17.09
C ALA A 381 38.21 5.29 -16.90
N ARG A 382 39.33 5.65 -16.25
CA ARG A 382 39.75 7.06 -16.09
C ARG A 382 40.35 7.66 -17.37
N ALA A 383 41.04 6.86 -18.18
CA ALA A 383 41.60 7.32 -19.46
C ALA A 383 40.51 7.60 -20.52
N SER A 384 39.43 6.81 -20.53
CA SER A 384 38.33 6.97 -21.49
C SER A 384 37.31 8.05 -21.09
N ALA A 385 37.16 8.37 -19.81
CA ALA A 385 36.35 9.51 -19.35
C ALA A 385 37.06 10.87 -19.56
N ALA A 386 38.39 10.94 -19.39
CA ALA A 386 39.16 12.16 -19.64
C ALA A 386 39.28 12.50 -21.14
N ALA A 387 39.36 11.48 -22.02
CA ALA A 387 39.38 11.66 -23.47
C ALA A 387 38.02 12.15 -24.03
N ARG A 388 36.90 11.63 -23.51
CA ARG A 388 35.54 12.08 -23.93
C ARG A 388 35.18 13.48 -23.44
N ARG A 389 35.79 13.96 -22.34
CA ARG A 389 35.57 15.31 -21.82
C ARG A 389 36.34 16.38 -22.60
N ARG A 390 37.47 16.04 -23.22
CA ARG A 390 38.27 16.97 -24.07
C ARG A 390 37.71 17.14 -25.49
N GLN A 391 37.06 16.13 -26.07
CA GLN A 391 36.41 16.28 -27.39
C GLN A 391 35.09 17.06 -27.35
N ARG A 392 34.41 17.12 -26.20
CA ARG A 392 33.16 17.90 -26.05
C ARG A 392 33.35 19.40 -25.84
N GLN A 393 34.57 19.89 -25.62
CA GLN A 393 34.85 21.32 -25.41
C GLN A 393 35.32 22.07 -26.67
N MET A 394 35.46 21.40 -27.82
CA MET A 394 36.07 22.01 -29.01
C MET A 394 35.16 22.11 -30.25
N HIS A 395 33.88 21.73 -30.20
CA HIS A 395 32.94 21.96 -31.31
C HIS A 395 31.58 22.44 -30.79
N MET A 396 31.39 23.75 -30.80
CA MET A 396 30.09 24.43 -30.75
C MET A 396 29.83 24.99 -32.15
N PRO A 397 28.82 24.49 -32.90
CA PRO A 397 28.10 25.32 -33.85
C PRO A 397 26.89 25.92 -33.14
N ALA A 398 26.78 27.24 -33.21
CA ALA A 398 25.60 27.98 -32.80
C ALA A 398 24.44 27.71 -33.77
N GLY A 399 23.23 27.56 -33.24
CA GLY A 399 22.02 27.89 -33.98
C GLY A 399 20.83 26.93 -33.86
N VAL A 400 19.71 27.53 -33.45
CA VAL A 400 18.34 27.37 -33.95
C VAL A 400 17.44 26.24 -33.41
N ASN A 401 16.47 26.70 -32.60
CA ASN A 401 15.04 26.38 -32.46
C ASN A 401 14.47 25.00 -32.10
N GLU A 402 13.40 25.14 -31.32
CA GLU A 402 12.43 24.20 -30.78
C GLU A 402 11.65 23.48 -31.88
N ASP A 403 11.39 22.18 -31.66
CA ASP A 403 10.13 21.45 -31.88
C ASP A 403 10.42 19.96 -32.09
N GLY A 404 9.61 19.07 -31.51
CA GLY A 404 9.57 17.67 -31.96
C GLY A 404 9.36 16.59 -30.91
N PHE A 405 8.10 16.42 -30.54
CA PHE A 405 7.47 15.18 -30.07
C PHE A 405 7.87 13.96 -30.93
N ALA A 406 8.17 12.79 -30.34
CA ALA A 406 7.61 11.49 -30.77
C ALA A 406 8.13 10.29 -29.95
N ALA A 407 7.17 9.42 -29.63
CA ALA A 407 7.28 8.11 -29.00
C ALA A 407 8.10 7.09 -29.81
N PHE A 408 8.67 6.09 -29.13
CA PHE A 408 8.88 4.77 -29.73
C PHE A 408 8.68 3.63 -28.74
N HIS A 409 8.01 2.61 -29.26
CA HIS A 409 7.41 1.45 -28.62
C HIS A 409 8.41 0.42 -28.10
N GLY A 410 8.01 -0.27 -27.02
CA GLY A 410 8.62 -1.51 -26.55
C GLY A 410 8.21 -2.72 -27.39
N GLY A 411 9.14 -3.67 -27.49
CA GLY A 411 8.97 -5.02 -28.02
C GLY A 411 9.89 -6.00 -27.28
N PRO A 412 9.60 -7.31 -27.31
CA PRO A 412 9.60 -8.13 -26.08
C PRO A 412 10.80 -9.07 -25.91
N SER A 413 10.98 -9.47 -24.65
CA SER A 413 11.96 -10.44 -24.15
C SER A 413 11.60 -11.89 -24.48
N GLY A 414 12.50 -12.61 -25.15
CA GLY A 414 12.48 -14.07 -25.26
C GLY A 414 13.42 -14.71 -24.24
N THR A 415 12.88 -15.47 -23.30
CA THR A 415 13.60 -16.29 -22.33
C THR A 415 13.84 -17.69 -22.90
N GLN A 416 15.10 -18.11 -23.01
CA GLN A 416 15.48 -19.52 -23.19
C GLN A 416 16.02 -20.08 -21.88
N THR A 417 15.35 -21.12 -21.40
CA THR A 417 15.76 -22.00 -20.29
C THR A 417 16.76 -23.04 -20.79
N VAL A 418 17.89 -23.19 -20.10
CA VAL A 418 18.83 -24.31 -20.27
C VAL A 418 18.69 -25.24 -19.06
N GLN A 419 18.31 -26.49 -19.32
CA GLN A 419 18.34 -27.61 -18.37
C GLN A 419 19.72 -28.29 -18.46
N CYS A 420 20.34 -28.56 -17.31
CA CYS A 420 21.40 -29.57 -17.18
C CYS A 420 21.03 -30.53 -16.03
N ALA A 421 21.06 -31.82 -16.33
CA ALA A 421 20.88 -32.93 -15.40
C ALA A 421 22.21 -33.30 -14.70
N PRO A 422 22.20 -33.92 -13.51
CA PRO A 422 23.38 -34.56 -12.94
C PRO A 422 23.37 -36.09 -13.11
N GLN A 423 24.57 -36.65 -13.21
CA GLN A 423 24.89 -38.05 -12.86
C GLN A 423 25.17 -38.16 -11.36
#